data_AF-A0A7X9FEE1-F1
#
_entry.id   AF-A0A7X9FEE1-F1
#
_cell.length_a   1.000
_cell.length_b   1.000
_cell.length_c   1.000
_cell.angle_alpha   90.00
_cell.angle_beta   90.00
_cell.angle_gamma   90.00
#
_symmetry.space_group_name_H-M   'P 1'
#
loop_
_entity.id
_entity.type
_entity.pdbx_description
1 polymer ?
#
loop_
_entity_poly.entity_id
_entity_poly.type
_entity_poly.pdbx_seq_one_letter_code
_entity_poly.pdbx_strand_id
1 'polypeptide(L)'
;LGEALRKLQAPLGVYGINGNHEYFGGVEKADAYLRDHGITMLRDEVVVVDDAVTLVGREDRSANWRGGGGRKPLGELMAAVDTSRPVIVMDHQPFHLREAAATGADLQVSGHTHHGQLWPFNYITEQVYEVSRGYKQVDGMHVYVSTGFGTWGPPVRVGNRPEIVKIILHFRP
;
A
#
# COMPACT_ATOMS: atom_id res chain seq x y z
N LEU A 1 13.38 -0.88 -15.13
CA LEU A 1 12.76 -0.42 -13.86
C LEU A 1 13.79 -0.41 -12.72
N GLY A 2 14.49 -1.51 -12.45
CA GLY A 2 15.48 -1.61 -11.35
C GLY A 2 16.42 -0.42 -11.18
N GLU A 3 17.17 -0.04 -12.22
CA GLU A 3 18.11 1.10 -12.14
C GLU A 3 17.45 2.43 -11.75
N ALA A 4 16.17 2.62 -12.10
CA ALA A 4 15.44 3.81 -11.68
C ALA A 4 15.06 3.75 -10.18
N LEU A 5 14.80 2.56 -9.63
CA LEU A 5 14.51 2.38 -8.21
C LEU A 5 15.71 2.73 -7.33
N ARG A 6 16.94 2.41 -7.76
CA ARG A 6 18.17 2.80 -7.04
C ARG A 6 18.36 4.31 -6.90
N LYS A 7 17.65 5.11 -7.71
CA LYS A 7 17.68 6.58 -7.63
C LYS A 7 16.73 7.15 -6.58
N LEU A 8 15.86 6.32 -6.00
CA LEU A 8 15.01 6.75 -4.88
C LEU A 8 15.88 6.94 -3.65
N GLN A 9 15.94 8.18 -3.18
CA GLN A 9 16.67 8.56 -1.98
C GLN A 9 15.75 9.40 -1.10
N ALA A 10 15.56 8.95 0.13
CA ALA A 10 14.78 9.65 1.15
C ALA A 10 15.56 9.61 2.47
N PRO A 11 15.62 10.73 3.24
CA PRO A 11 16.41 10.79 4.46
C PRO A 11 16.06 9.73 5.49
N LEU A 12 14.80 9.32 5.54
CA LEU A 12 14.27 8.36 6.51
C LEU A 12 14.14 6.94 5.94
N GLY A 13 14.67 6.69 4.74
CA GLY A 13 14.59 5.39 4.07
C GLY A 13 13.46 5.29 3.03
N VAL A 14 13.57 4.26 2.19
CA VAL A 14 12.59 3.92 1.16
C VAL A 14 11.96 2.59 1.55
N TYR A 15 10.65 2.60 1.78
CA TYR A 15 9.90 1.43 2.22
C TYR A 15 8.92 0.97 1.14
N GLY A 16 8.65 -0.32 1.10
CA GLY A 16 7.69 -0.92 0.16
C GLY A 16 6.95 -2.09 0.79
N ILE A 17 5.81 -2.42 0.20
CA ILE A 17 5.07 -3.66 0.45
C ILE A 17 4.93 -4.40 -0.88
N ASN A 18 4.64 -5.68 -0.83
CA ASN A 18 4.27 -6.40 -2.05
C ASN A 18 2.83 -6.06 -2.46
N GLY A 19 2.55 -6.27 -3.75
CA GLY A 19 1.20 -6.33 -4.27
C GLY A 19 0.85 -7.73 -4.76
N ASN A 20 -0.34 -7.84 -5.32
CA ASN A 20 -0.82 -9.12 -5.86
C ASN A 20 0.08 -9.64 -6.98
N HIS A 21 0.70 -8.77 -7.80
CA HIS A 21 1.52 -9.17 -8.95
C HIS A 21 2.81 -9.90 -8.56
N GLU A 22 3.43 -9.54 -7.43
CA GLU A 22 4.59 -10.25 -6.91
C GLU A 22 4.24 -11.72 -6.62
N TYR A 23 3.02 -11.98 -6.11
CA TYR A 23 2.52 -13.34 -5.91
C TYR A 23 2.24 -14.13 -7.19
N PHE A 24 1.90 -13.46 -8.29
CA PHE A 24 1.78 -14.12 -9.59
C PHE A 24 3.15 -14.41 -10.23
N GLY A 25 4.15 -13.56 -9.98
CA GLY A 25 5.50 -13.64 -10.58
C GLY A 25 6.56 -14.37 -9.74
N GLY A 26 6.26 -14.70 -8.48
CA GLY A 26 7.18 -15.31 -7.52
C GLY A 26 7.65 -14.28 -6.48
N VAL A 27 6.90 -14.22 -5.37
CA VAL A 27 7.05 -13.14 -4.36
C VAL A 27 8.44 -13.05 -3.78
N GLU A 28 9.08 -14.19 -3.45
CA GLU A 28 10.40 -14.19 -2.82
C GLU A 28 11.50 -13.62 -3.73
N LYS A 29 11.42 -13.88 -5.04
CA LYS A 29 12.37 -13.31 -6.01
C LYS A 29 12.14 -11.83 -6.20
N ALA A 30 10.87 -11.40 -6.24
CA ALA A 30 10.53 -10.00 -6.38
C ALA A 30 10.93 -9.19 -5.13
N ASP A 31 10.67 -9.72 -3.94
CA ASP A 31 11.08 -9.12 -2.66
C ASP A 31 12.61 -8.99 -2.58
N ALA A 32 13.35 -10.07 -2.86
CA ALA A 32 14.81 -10.04 -2.88
C ALA A 32 15.36 -9.02 -3.90
N TYR A 33 14.72 -8.92 -5.07
CA TYR A 33 15.08 -7.92 -6.07
C TYR A 33 14.86 -6.49 -5.56
N LEU A 34 13.70 -6.18 -4.98
CA LEU A 34 13.40 -4.83 -4.47
C LEU A 34 14.35 -4.45 -3.32
N ARG A 35 14.66 -5.39 -2.43
CA ARG A 35 15.65 -5.21 -1.35
C ARG A 35 17.04 -4.90 -1.91
N ASP A 36 17.50 -5.65 -2.91
CA ASP A 36 18.80 -5.40 -3.57
C ASP A 36 18.85 -4.01 -4.25
N HIS A 37 17.70 -3.43 -4.58
CA HIS A 37 17.57 -2.09 -5.15
C HIS A 37 17.35 -1.00 -4.10
N GLY A 38 17.58 -1.30 -2.81
CA GLY A 38 17.59 -0.31 -1.73
C GLY A 38 16.23 -0.02 -1.12
N ILE A 39 15.23 -0.88 -1.35
CA ILE A 39 13.89 -0.75 -0.76
C ILE A 39 13.78 -1.68 0.44
N THR A 40 13.46 -1.13 1.60
CA THR A 40 13.09 -1.91 2.78
C THR A 40 11.67 -2.45 2.60
N MET A 41 11.58 -3.73 2.23
CA MET A 41 10.29 -4.40 2.07
C MET A 41 9.73 -4.81 3.43
N LEU A 42 8.48 -4.43 3.68
CA LEU A 42 7.71 -4.77 4.88
C LEU A 42 6.66 -5.82 4.53
N ARG A 43 6.70 -6.98 5.18
CA ARG A 43 5.78 -8.12 4.94
C ARG A 43 5.11 -8.56 6.24
N ASP A 44 3.96 -7.96 6.54
CA ASP A 44 3.31 -8.07 7.86
C ASP A 44 4.28 -7.69 8.99
N GLU A 45 4.92 -6.54 8.80
CA GLU A 45 5.95 -5.97 9.66
C GLU A 45 5.58 -4.54 10.07
N VAL A 46 6.01 -4.18 11.27
CA VAL A 46 5.83 -2.87 11.88
C VAL A 46 7.20 -2.27 12.12
N VAL A 47 7.41 -1.04 11.67
CA VAL A 47 8.65 -0.31 11.92
C VAL A 47 8.33 1.09 12.43
N VAL A 48 9.08 1.53 13.44
CA VAL A 48 9.06 2.92 13.88
C VAL A 48 10.16 3.66 13.16
N VAL A 49 9.82 4.72 12.44
CA VAL A 49 10.75 5.52 11.65
C VAL A 49 11.02 6.81 12.41
N ASP A 50 12.31 7.06 12.70
CA ASP A 50 12.82 8.26 13.38
C ASP A 50 12.15 8.55 14.74
N ASP A 51 11.73 7.49 15.45
CA ASP A 51 10.93 7.57 16.69
C ASP A 51 9.63 8.39 16.58
N ALA A 52 9.21 8.76 15.37
CA ALA A 52 8.18 9.76 15.11
C ALA A 52 6.92 9.17 14.45
N VAL A 53 7.07 8.22 13.53
CA VAL A 53 5.94 7.62 12.79
C VAL A 53 6.06 6.11 12.74
N THR A 54 4.96 5.42 12.96
CA THR A 54 4.88 3.97 12.79
C THR A 54 4.41 3.65 11.37
N LEU A 55 5.21 2.88 10.64
CA LEU A 55 4.81 2.28 9.38
C LEU A 55 4.41 0.82 9.62
N VAL A 56 3.22 0.46 9.15
CA VAL A 56 2.70 -0.91 9.18
C VAL A 56 2.57 -1.39 7.75
N GLY A 57 3.48 -2.26 7.33
CA GLY A 57 3.46 -2.83 6.00
C GLY A 57 2.82 -4.21 6.01
N ARG A 58 1.73 -4.37 5.26
CA ARG A 58 1.01 -5.64 5.18
C ARG A 58 1.46 -6.49 4.00
N GLU A 59 1.39 -7.79 4.21
CA GLU A 59 1.33 -8.74 3.10
C GLU A 59 0.11 -8.47 2.21
N ASP A 60 0.24 -8.71 0.91
CA ASP A 60 -0.91 -8.67 0.00
C ASP A 60 -1.88 -9.81 0.32
N ARG A 61 -3.16 -9.59 0.06
CA ARG A 61 -4.20 -10.62 0.27
C ARG A 61 -3.90 -11.93 -0.46
N SER A 62 -3.20 -11.86 -1.59
CA SER A 62 -2.81 -13.03 -2.39
C SER A 62 -1.90 -14.00 -1.65
N ALA A 63 -1.22 -13.58 -0.58
CA ALA A 63 -0.43 -14.44 0.29
C ALA A 63 -1.22 -15.66 0.81
N ASN A 64 -2.52 -15.48 1.06
CA ASN A 64 -3.41 -16.51 1.61
C ASN A 64 -3.69 -17.67 0.65
N TRP A 65 -3.58 -17.46 -0.67
CA TRP A 65 -3.94 -18.48 -1.67
C TRP A 65 -2.88 -18.71 -2.75
N ARG A 66 -1.74 -17.98 -2.72
CA ARG A 66 -0.63 -18.14 -3.67
C ARG A 66 0.71 -18.49 -3.02
N GLY A 67 0.68 -19.28 -1.95
CA GLY A 67 1.88 -19.89 -1.36
C GLY A 67 2.76 -18.93 -0.55
N GLY A 68 2.19 -17.87 0.02
CA GLY A 68 2.90 -16.80 0.72
C GLY A 68 3.07 -16.96 2.23
N GLY A 69 2.80 -18.13 2.81
CA GLY A 69 2.79 -18.31 4.27
C GLY A 69 1.57 -17.70 4.99
N GLY A 70 0.69 -17.01 4.26
CA GLY A 70 -0.52 -16.38 4.78
C GLY A 70 -0.34 -14.89 5.07
N ARG A 71 -1.46 -14.22 5.39
CA ARG A 71 -1.52 -12.82 5.76
C ARG A 71 -2.05 -12.69 7.19
N LYS A 72 -1.35 -11.95 8.04
CA LYS A 72 -1.80 -11.64 9.40
C LYS A 72 -3.01 -10.70 9.39
N PRO A 73 -3.97 -10.90 10.29
CA PRO A 73 -4.97 -9.89 10.62
C PRO A 73 -4.29 -8.58 11.03
N LEU A 74 -4.84 -7.43 10.59
CA LEU A 74 -4.24 -6.14 10.91
C LEU A 74 -4.23 -5.87 12.41
N GLY A 75 -5.27 -6.31 13.12
CA GLY A 75 -5.34 -6.20 14.57
C GLY A 75 -4.18 -6.88 15.31
N GLU A 76 -3.62 -7.97 14.77
CA GLU A 76 -2.44 -8.63 15.38
C GLU A 76 -1.17 -7.79 15.23
N LEU A 77 -0.99 -7.15 14.06
CA LEU A 77 0.12 -6.23 13.84
C LEU A 77 0.02 -4.99 14.72
N MET A 78 -1.21 -4.51 14.90
CA MET A 78 -1.51 -3.30 15.65
C MET A 78 -1.52 -3.51 17.17
N ALA A 79 -1.55 -4.75 17.66
CA ALA A 79 -1.69 -5.05 19.09
C ALA A 79 -0.56 -4.46 19.97
N ALA A 80 0.65 -4.32 19.41
CA ALA A 80 1.82 -3.75 20.10
C ALA A 80 2.21 -2.35 19.58
N VAL A 81 1.39 -1.75 18.71
CA VAL A 81 1.66 -0.41 18.17
C VAL A 81 1.26 0.66 19.18
N ASP A 82 2.18 1.58 19.45
CA ASP A 82 1.90 2.80 20.19
C ASP A 82 1.11 3.78 19.30
N THR A 83 -0.22 3.78 19.46
CA THR A 83 -1.15 4.65 18.72
C THR A 83 -1.20 6.08 19.25
N SER A 84 -0.38 6.44 20.25
CA SER A 84 -0.13 7.85 20.58
C SER A 84 0.76 8.54 19.54
N ARG A 85 1.45 7.75 18.71
CA ARG A 85 2.22 8.22 17.56
C ARG A 85 1.42 8.05 16.28
N PRO A 86 1.67 8.87 15.26
CA PRO A 86 1.13 8.67 13.93
C PRO A 86 1.35 7.25 13.39
N VAL A 87 0.29 6.63 12.90
CA VAL A 87 0.34 5.30 12.27
C VAL A 87 -0.07 5.37 10.81
N ILE A 88 0.83 4.94 9.93
CA ILE A 88 0.59 4.79 8.49
C ILE A 88 0.54 3.31 8.14
N VAL A 89 -0.60 2.85 7.67
CA VAL A 89 -0.80 1.50 7.12
C VAL A 89 -0.56 1.51 5.62
N MET A 90 0.35 0.67 5.16
CA MET A 90 0.52 0.36 3.74
C MET A 90 -0.18 -0.98 3.48
N ASP A 91 -1.25 -0.95 2.71
CA ASP A 91 -2.02 -2.12 2.31
C ASP A 91 -2.35 -2.02 0.82
N HIS A 92 -1.83 -2.93 -0.01
CA HIS A 92 -1.91 -2.82 -1.46
C HIS A 92 -3.36 -2.75 -1.96
N GLN A 93 -4.26 -3.53 -1.36
CA GLN A 93 -5.67 -3.60 -1.78
C GLN A 93 -6.57 -2.84 -0.80
N PRO A 94 -7.36 -1.85 -1.23
CA PRO A 94 -8.15 -0.99 -0.34
C PRO A 94 -9.45 -1.66 0.13
N PHE A 95 -9.32 -2.81 0.78
CA PHE A 95 -10.42 -3.53 1.42
C PHE A 95 -10.36 -3.38 2.94
N HIS A 96 -11.50 -3.64 3.60
CA HIS A 96 -11.60 -3.63 5.07
C HIS A 96 -11.17 -2.29 5.72
N LEU A 97 -11.42 -1.16 5.03
CA LEU A 97 -10.98 0.17 5.49
C LEU A 97 -11.50 0.54 6.88
N ARG A 98 -12.73 0.15 7.22
CA ARG A 98 -13.29 0.38 8.56
C ARG A 98 -12.61 -0.46 9.64
N GLU A 99 -12.17 -1.67 9.31
CA GLU A 99 -11.38 -2.50 10.23
C GLU A 99 -10.02 -1.82 10.49
N ALA A 100 -9.37 -1.32 9.44
CA ALA A 100 -8.13 -0.55 9.58
C ALA A 100 -8.32 0.71 10.43
N ALA A 101 -9.38 1.49 10.19
CA ALA A 101 -9.70 2.66 11.02
C ALA A 101 -9.89 2.27 12.50
N ALA A 102 -10.60 1.17 12.77
CA ALA A 102 -10.85 0.69 14.13
C ALA A 102 -9.57 0.23 14.87
N THR A 103 -8.47 -0.06 14.16
CA THR A 103 -7.18 -0.39 14.79
C THR A 103 -6.35 0.83 15.22
N GLY A 104 -6.84 2.05 14.98
CA GLY A 104 -6.12 3.28 15.32
C GLY A 104 -5.12 3.73 14.26
N ALA A 105 -5.31 3.33 13.00
CA ALA A 105 -4.53 3.86 11.88
C ALA A 105 -4.97 5.30 11.56
N ASP A 106 -4.01 6.20 11.36
CA ASP A 106 -4.28 7.60 10.97
C ASP A 106 -4.37 7.75 9.45
N LEU A 107 -3.54 7.00 8.72
CA LEU A 107 -3.49 7.00 7.26
C LEU A 107 -3.35 5.58 6.72
N GLN A 108 -4.20 5.20 5.77
CA GLN A 108 -3.95 4.06 4.90
C GLN A 108 -3.63 4.52 3.47
N VAL A 109 -2.52 4.03 2.93
CA VAL A 109 -2.17 4.17 1.51
C VAL A 109 -2.32 2.84 0.79
N SER A 110 -3.00 2.88 -0.35
CA SER A 110 -3.29 1.70 -1.15
C SER A 110 -3.15 1.97 -2.65
N GLY A 111 -3.16 0.90 -3.43
CA GLY A 111 -3.13 0.94 -4.89
C GLY A 111 -4.12 -0.08 -5.46
N HIS A 112 -3.60 -1.01 -6.25
CA HIS A 112 -4.30 -2.17 -6.83
C HIS A 112 -5.43 -1.89 -7.84
N THR A 113 -6.27 -0.89 -7.62
CA THR A 113 -7.47 -0.68 -8.44
C THR A 113 -7.13 -0.20 -9.85
N HIS A 114 -6.00 0.51 -10.01
CA HIS A 114 -5.63 1.28 -11.21
C HIS A 114 -6.77 2.16 -11.76
N HIS A 115 -7.79 2.42 -10.94
CA HIS A 115 -9.09 2.92 -11.34
C HIS A 115 -9.62 2.32 -12.66
N GLY A 116 -9.54 0.98 -12.77
CA GLY A 116 -10.03 0.23 -13.93
C GLY A 116 -9.11 0.21 -15.15
N GLN A 117 -8.05 1.04 -15.20
CA GLN A 117 -7.07 1.23 -16.30
C GLN A 117 -7.66 1.58 -17.69
N LEU A 118 -8.63 0.82 -18.17
CA LEU A 118 -9.33 0.95 -19.42
C LEU A 118 -10.77 1.33 -19.15
N TRP A 119 -11.21 2.46 -19.67
CA TRP A 119 -12.64 2.79 -19.71
C TRP A 119 -13.39 1.70 -20.50
N PRO A 120 -14.54 1.19 -20.01
CA PRO A 120 -15.32 1.67 -18.87
C PRO A 120 -15.13 0.86 -17.55
N PHE A 121 -14.04 0.11 -17.38
CA PHE A 121 -13.82 -0.72 -16.18
C PHE A 121 -13.67 0.08 -14.88
N ASN A 122 -13.48 1.39 -14.96
CA ASN A 122 -13.57 2.28 -13.82
C ASN A 122 -14.88 2.10 -13.04
N TYR A 123 -16.00 1.92 -13.72
CA TYR A 123 -17.30 1.70 -13.06
C TYR A 123 -17.31 0.41 -12.24
N ILE A 124 -16.67 -0.66 -12.73
CA ILE A 124 -16.56 -1.93 -11.99
C ILE A 124 -15.76 -1.70 -10.71
N THR A 125 -14.62 -1.00 -10.80
CA THR A 125 -13.81 -0.72 -9.61
C THR A 125 -14.55 0.16 -8.60
N GLU A 126 -15.36 1.13 -9.06
CA GLU A 126 -16.19 1.97 -8.17
C GLU A 126 -17.32 1.20 -7.49
N GLN A 127 -17.76 0.07 -8.05
CA GLN A 127 -18.74 -0.81 -7.41
C GLN A 127 -18.10 -1.80 -6.42
N VAL A 128 -16.87 -2.25 -6.69
CA VAL A 128 -16.17 -3.25 -5.87
C VAL A 128 -15.49 -2.61 -4.64
N TYR A 129 -14.93 -1.42 -4.81
CA TYR A 129 -14.11 -0.77 -3.78
C TYR A 129 -14.81 0.47 -3.21
N GLU A 130 -14.86 0.55 -1.87
CA GLU A 130 -15.37 1.74 -1.18
C GLU A 130 -14.60 3.02 -1.58
N VAL A 131 -13.30 2.87 -1.83
CA VAL A 131 -12.44 3.90 -2.41
C VAL A 131 -11.74 3.30 -3.62
N SER A 132 -12.26 3.60 -4.82
CA SER A 132 -11.65 3.13 -6.06
C SER A 132 -10.42 3.97 -6.45
N ARG A 133 -10.40 5.27 -6.15
CA ARG A 133 -9.24 6.16 -6.35
C ARG A 133 -9.33 7.40 -5.46
N GLY A 134 -8.19 8.03 -5.24
CA GLY A 134 -8.11 9.33 -4.59
C GLY A 134 -8.30 9.26 -3.08
N TYR A 135 -8.67 10.39 -2.51
CA TYR A 135 -8.73 10.60 -1.08
C TYR A 135 -10.15 10.42 -0.51
N LYS A 136 -10.24 9.79 0.66
CA LYS A 136 -11.47 9.71 1.47
C LYS A 136 -11.11 9.67 2.97
N GLN A 137 -12.00 10.12 3.84
CA GLN A 137 -11.94 9.76 5.26
C GLN A 137 -12.92 8.62 5.57
N VAL A 138 -12.47 7.64 6.35
CA VAL A 138 -13.25 6.50 6.82
C VAL A 138 -13.08 6.44 8.32
N ASP A 139 -14.15 6.71 9.07
CA ASP A 139 -14.18 6.63 10.54
C ASP A 139 -13.01 7.36 11.24
N GLY A 140 -12.63 8.54 10.70
CA GLY A 140 -11.53 9.36 11.22
C GLY A 140 -10.16 9.06 10.61
N MET A 141 -9.96 7.87 10.02
CA MET A 141 -8.75 7.52 9.29
C MET A 141 -8.75 8.16 7.89
N HIS A 142 -7.61 8.70 7.48
CA HIS A 142 -7.38 9.15 6.11
C HIS A 142 -7.07 7.95 5.21
N VAL A 143 -7.65 7.90 4.01
CA VAL A 143 -7.39 6.87 3.00
C VAL A 143 -7.00 7.54 1.70
N TYR A 144 -5.94 7.04 1.07
CA TYR A 144 -5.59 7.39 -0.29
C TYR A 144 -5.36 6.14 -1.14
N VAL A 145 -6.10 6.03 -2.25
CA VAL A 145 -5.95 4.95 -3.22
C VAL A 145 -5.36 5.50 -4.52
N SER A 146 -4.11 5.12 -4.81
CA SER A 146 -3.46 5.55 -6.03
C SER A 146 -3.91 4.74 -7.25
N THR A 147 -4.05 5.43 -8.38
CA THR A 147 -4.25 4.83 -9.71
C THR A 147 -2.97 4.27 -10.33
N GLY A 148 -1.83 4.45 -9.66
CA GLY A 148 -0.52 3.85 -9.97
C GLY A 148 0.24 4.54 -11.10
N PHE A 149 1.58 4.47 -11.06
CA PHE A 149 2.44 5.06 -12.09
C PHE A 149 2.51 4.20 -13.38
N GLY A 150 2.45 2.87 -13.24
CA GLY A 150 2.68 1.92 -14.33
C GLY A 150 1.39 1.45 -15.00
N THR A 151 1.38 0.24 -15.56
CA THR A 151 0.17 -0.44 -16.06
C THR A 151 0.12 -1.86 -15.51
N TRP A 152 -1.07 -2.44 -15.43
CA TRP A 152 -1.25 -3.88 -15.26
C TRP A 152 -1.74 -4.49 -16.58
N GLY A 153 -1.22 -5.64 -16.97
CA GLY A 153 -1.56 -6.27 -18.25
C GLY A 153 -1.14 -5.42 -19.47
N PRO A 154 -2.05 -5.10 -20.41
CA PRO A 154 -1.71 -4.34 -21.61
C PRO A 154 -1.20 -2.92 -21.24
N PRO A 155 -0.14 -2.41 -21.90
CA PRO A 155 0.48 -1.13 -21.56
C PRO A 155 -0.31 0.08 -22.11
N VAL A 156 -1.62 0.09 -21.89
CA VAL A 156 -2.55 1.10 -22.39
C VAL A 156 -3.45 1.56 -21.26
N ARG A 157 -3.66 2.88 -21.18
CA ARG A 157 -4.60 3.52 -20.25
C ARG A 157 -5.60 4.37 -21.03
N VAL A 158 -6.88 4.25 -20.70
CA VAL A 158 -7.96 5.03 -21.32
C VAL A 158 -8.89 5.51 -20.22
N GLY A 159 -9.16 6.82 -20.15
CA GLY A 159 -10.07 7.40 -19.17
C GLY A 159 -9.48 7.59 -17.76
N ASN A 160 -8.18 7.32 -17.56
CA ASN A 160 -7.46 7.69 -16.34
C ASN A 160 -6.00 8.08 -16.63
N ARG A 161 -5.30 8.63 -15.63
CA ARG A 161 -3.90 9.09 -15.75
C ARG A 161 -3.03 8.37 -14.72
N PRO A 162 -1.79 7.98 -15.07
CA PRO A 162 -0.83 7.47 -14.10
C PRO A 162 -0.41 8.58 -13.14
N GLU A 163 -0.01 8.22 -11.93
CA GLU A 163 0.40 9.19 -10.92
C GLU A 163 1.52 8.70 -9.99
N ILE A 164 2.23 9.67 -9.43
CA ILE A 164 3.11 9.52 -8.27
C ILE A 164 2.63 10.58 -7.28
N VAL A 165 2.29 10.16 -6.06
CA VAL A 165 1.58 11.00 -5.11
C VAL A 165 2.56 11.50 -4.05
N LYS A 166 2.57 12.82 -3.83
CA LYS A 166 3.25 13.45 -2.70
C LYS A 166 2.21 13.79 -1.64
N ILE A 167 2.28 13.13 -0.49
CA ILE A 167 1.42 13.39 0.66
C ILE A 167 2.22 14.21 1.67
N ILE A 168 1.67 15.34 2.12
CA ILE A 168 2.24 16.17 3.18
C ILE A 168 1.36 15.97 4.41
N LEU A 169 1.95 15.44 5.48
CA LEU A 169 1.25 15.10 6.71
C LEU A 169 1.58 16.12 7.79
N HIS A 170 0.53 16.54 8.50
CA HIS A 170 0.61 17.43 9.66
C HIS A 170 -0.07 16.74 10.83
N PHE A 171 0.72 16.19 11.74
CA PHE A 171 0.21 15.57 12.95
C PHE A 171 0.00 16.65 14.02
N ARG A 172 -1.11 16.55 14.74
CA ARG A 172 -1.31 17.40 15.91
C ARG A 172 -0.50 16.81 17.07
N PRO A 173 0.21 17.65 17.85
CA PRO A 173 0.90 17.20 19.04
C PRO A 173 -0.06 16.69 20.12
#